data_AF-A0A7V7AHD7-F1
#
_entry.id   AF-A0A7V7AHD7-F1
#
_cell.length_a   1.000
_cell.length_b   1.000
_cell.length_c   1.000
_cell.angle_alpha   90.00
_cell.angle_beta   90.00
_cell.angle_gamma   90.00
#
_symmetry.space_group_name_H-M   'P 1'
#
loop_
_entity.id
_entity.type
_entity.pdbx_description
1 polymer ?
#
loop_
_entity_poly.entity_id
_entity_poly.type
_entity_poly.pdbx_seq_one_letter_code
_entity_poly.pdbx_strand_id
1 'polypeptide(L)'
;MKIAYFHCFSGISGDMTLGALVDAGLSFQQLQEDLAGLLLTGFRLEKDKVTRQGIGGTRIRVITEEGHVHRGLGDIRKIINDSRLPDGVKEKSVDIFT
;
A
#
# COMPACT_ATOMS: atom_id res chain seq x y z
N MET A 1 17.48 -12.96 -14.17
CA MET A 1 16.97 -12.35 -12.92
C MET A 1 16.44 -10.95 -13.26
N LYS A 2 15.21 -10.60 -12.85
CA LYS A 2 14.67 -9.25 -13.01
C LYS A 2 14.72 -8.56 -11.65
N ILE A 3 15.19 -7.32 -11.60
CA ILE A 3 15.34 -6.53 -10.36
C ILE A 3 14.48 -5.28 -10.50
N ALA A 4 13.67 -4.98 -9.48
CA ALA A 4 13.06 -3.66 -9.30
C ALA A 4 13.89 -2.88 -8.29
N TYR A 5 14.33 -1.68 -8.66
CA TYR A 5 15.19 -0.84 -7.83
C TYR A 5 14.49 0.48 -7.48
N PHE A 6 14.37 0.75 -6.19
CA PHE A 6 13.82 1.99 -5.66
C PHE A 6 14.95 2.95 -5.31
N HIS A 7 15.10 4.04 -6.07
CA HIS A 7 16.01 5.13 -5.74
C HIS A 7 15.31 6.19 -4.88
N CYS A 8 15.20 5.92 -3.59
CA CYS A 8 14.43 6.74 -2.64
C CYS A 8 15.33 7.60 -1.76
N PHE A 9 16.15 8.46 -2.37
CA PHE A 9 17.14 9.29 -1.65
C PHE A 9 16.53 10.15 -0.52
N SER A 10 15.26 10.53 -0.65
CA SER A 10 14.50 11.30 0.34
C SER A 10 13.31 10.53 0.92
N GLY A 11 13.32 9.19 0.83
CA GLY A 11 12.18 8.34 1.14
C GLY A 11 11.11 8.32 0.03
N ILE A 12 10.12 7.45 0.22
CA ILE A 12 8.95 7.30 -0.63
C ILE A 12 7.76 6.96 0.26
N SER A 13 6.59 7.55 0.00
CA SER A 13 5.37 7.20 0.72
C SER A 13 4.77 5.89 0.19
N GLY A 14 3.92 5.27 1.00
CA GLY A 14 3.26 4.01 0.63
C GLY A 14 2.41 4.13 -0.63
N ASP A 15 1.65 5.21 -0.78
CA ASP A 15 0.80 5.46 -1.96
C ASP A 15 1.62 5.68 -3.25
N MET A 16 2.77 6.35 -3.16
CA MET A 16 3.72 6.46 -4.27
C MET A 16 4.32 5.10 -4.64
N THR A 17 4.64 4.27 -3.64
CA THR A 17 5.14 2.90 -3.86
C THR A 17 4.11 2.04 -4.59
N LEU A 18 2.83 2.10 -4.17
CA LEU A 18 1.73 1.41 -4.86
C LEU A 18 1.57 1.89 -6.30
N GLY A 19 1.66 3.20 -6.54
CA GLY A 19 1.61 3.78 -7.88
C GLY A 19 2.72 3.27 -8.80
N ALA A 20 3.95 3.21 -8.30
CA ALA A 20 5.10 2.69 -9.03
C ALA A 20 4.93 1.19 -9.38
N LEU A 21 4.39 0.38 -8.47
CA LEU A 21 4.13 -1.04 -8.74
C LEU A 21 3.04 -1.24 -9.79
N VAL A 22 1.97 -0.42 -9.75
CA VAL A 22 0.92 -0.43 -10.78
C VAL A 22 1.48 -0.04 -12.15
N ASP A 23 2.33 0.99 -12.22
CA ASP A 23 3.03 1.36 -13.46
C ASP A 23 4.00 0.27 -13.95
N ALA A 24 4.58 -0.51 -13.03
CA ALA A 24 5.44 -1.65 -13.35
C ALA A 24 4.66 -2.90 -13.80
N GLY A 25 3.32 -2.86 -13.82
CA GLY A 25 2.47 -3.92 -14.36
C GLY A 25 1.59 -4.64 -13.33
N LEU A 26 1.61 -4.24 -12.05
CA LEU A 26 0.66 -4.76 -11.07
C LEU A 26 -0.76 -4.31 -11.43
N SER A 27 -1.70 -5.26 -11.49
CA SER A 27 -3.12 -4.94 -11.68
C SER A 27 -3.65 -4.15 -10.49
N PHE A 28 -4.25 -2.99 -10.76
CA PHE A 28 -4.91 -2.20 -9.72
C PHE A 28 -6.06 -2.96 -9.06
N GLN A 29 -6.79 -3.77 -9.83
CA GLN A 29 -7.87 -4.60 -9.29
C GLN A 29 -7.32 -5.66 -8.34
N GLN A 30 -6.24 -6.36 -8.75
CA GLN A 30 -5.58 -7.33 -7.89
C GLN A 30 -5.09 -6.69 -6.58
N LEU A 31 -4.51 -5.49 -6.66
CA LEU A 31 -4.08 -4.75 -5.47
C LEU A 31 -5.25 -4.46 -4.51
N GLN A 32 -6.42 -4.09 -5.04
CA GLN A 32 -7.62 -3.88 -4.22
C GLN A 32 -8.12 -5.18 -3.58
N GLU A 33 -8.15 -6.28 -4.35
CA GLU A 33 -8.57 -7.60 -3.87
C GLU A 33 -7.63 -8.13 -2.78
N ASP A 34 -6.32 -8.01 -2.96
CA ASP A 34 -5.32 -8.43 -1.98
C ASP A 34 -5.45 -7.62 -0.68
N LEU A 35 -5.61 -6.30 -0.78
CA LEU A 35 -5.77 -5.43 0.39
C LEU A 35 -7.12 -5.62 1.10
N ALA A 36 -8.16 -6.10 0.42
CA ALA A 36 -9.39 -6.52 1.08
C ALA A 36 -9.16 -7.68 2.07
N GLY A 37 -8.06 -8.43 1.89
CA GLY A 37 -7.59 -9.43 2.84
C GLY A 37 -7.27 -8.88 4.23
N LEU A 38 -7.00 -7.58 4.39
CA LEU A 38 -6.81 -6.93 5.69
C LEU A 38 -8.08 -6.91 6.56
N LEU A 39 -9.25 -7.21 5.97
CA LEU A 39 -10.56 -7.18 6.65
C LEU A 39 -10.88 -5.81 7.29
N LEU A 40 -10.33 -4.74 6.72
CA LEU A 40 -10.61 -3.37 7.10
C LEU A 40 -11.76 -2.82 6.25
N THR A 41 -12.67 -2.11 6.90
CA THR A 41 -13.75 -1.36 6.26
C THR A 41 -13.48 0.14 6.31
N GLY A 42 -14.24 0.93 5.56
CA GLY A 42 -14.15 2.39 5.62
C GLY A 42 -12.93 2.97 4.88
N PHE A 43 -12.32 2.21 3.97
CA PHE A 43 -11.35 2.75 3.03
C PHE A 43 -11.59 2.23 1.61
N ARG A 44 -11.14 3.00 0.62
CA ARG A 44 -11.06 2.58 -0.78
C ARG A 44 -9.79 3.13 -1.41
N LEU A 45 -9.35 2.48 -2.48
CA LEU A 45 -8.28 3.00 -3.33
C LEU A 45 -8.87 3.72 -4.54
N GLU A 46 -8.29 4.86 -4.87
CA GLU A 46 -8.49 5.54 -6.15
C GLU A 46 -7.15 5.59 -6.89
N LYS A 47 -7.19 5.59 -8.22
CA LYS A 47 -6.00 5.76 -9.06
C LYS A 47 -6.23 6.86 -10.08
N ASP A 48 -5.20 7.66 -10.31
CA ASP A 48 -5.19 8.69 -11.34
C ASP A 48 -3.86 8.69 -12.07
N LYS A 49 -3.89 8.96 -13.37
CA LYS A 49 -2.68 9.35 -14.09
C LYS A 49 -2.38 10.81 -13.78
N VAL A 50 -1.16 11.07 -13.35
CA VAL A 50 -0.70 12.42 -12.98
C VAL A 50 0.60 12.73 -13.71
N THR A 51 0.78 14.01 -14.04
CA THR A 51 2.06 14.55 -14.48
C THR A 51 2.45 15.65 -13.51
N ARG A 52 3.63 15.55 -12.90
CA ARG A 52 4.19 16.58 -12.02
C ARG A 52 5.56 16.97 -12.53
N GLN A 53 5.77 18.26 -12.78
CA GLN A 53 7.04 18.78 -13.30
C GLN A 53 7.53 18.03 -14.55
N GLY A 54 6.61 17.67 -15.46
CA GLY A 54 6.90 16.93 -16.68
C GLY A 54 7.09 15.41 -16.53
N ILE A 55 7.06 14.88 -15.30
CA ILE A 55 7.20 13.44 -15.04
C ILE A 55 5.81 12.83 -14.82
N GLY A 56 5.47 11.84 -15.65
CA GLY A 56 4.22 11.10 -15.57
C GLY A 56 4.30 9.89 -14.63
N GLY A 57 3.19 9.56 -13.98
CA GLY A 57 3.06 8.35 -13.17
C GLY A 57 1.62 8.10 -12.71
N THR A 58 1.41 6.99 -12.02
CA THR A 58 0.14 6.67 -11.35
C THR A 58 0.18 7.17 -9.91
N ARG A 59 -0.79 8.01 -9.54
CA ARG A 59 -1.06 8.36 -8.15
C ARG A 59 -2.12 7.43 -7.59
N ILE A 60 -1.76 6.65 -6.56
CA ILE A 60 -2.75 5.95 -5.75
C ILE A 60 -3.18 6.87 -4.61
N ARG A 61 -4.45 6.82 -4.25
CA ARG A 61 -5.00 7.55 -3.10
C ARG A 61 -5.75 6.58 -2.21
N VAL A 62 -5.41 6.56 -0.91
CA VAL A 62 -6.18 5.84 0.11
C VAL A 62 -7.21 6.81 0.64
N ILE A 63 -8.48 6.60 0.26
CA ILE A 63 -9.59 7.42 0.73
C ILE A 63 -10.22 6.70 1.91
N THR A 64 -10.29 7.35 3.06
CA THR A 64 -10.89 6.81 4.28
C THR A 64 -12.16 7.58 4.64
N GLU A 65 -13.14 6.89 5.19
CA GLU A 65 -14.29 7.54 5.83
C GLU A 65 -13.79 8.27 7.09
N GLU A 66 -14.27 9.50 7.33
CA GLU A 66 -13.81 10.32 8.46
C GLU A 66 -14.07 9.62 9.79
N GLY A 67 -13.00 9.28 10.49
CA GLY A 67 -13.01 8.71 11.83
C GLY A 67 -11.58 8.59 12.34
N HIS A 68 -11.18 9.45 13.28
CA HIS A 68 -9.88 9.36 13.93
C HIS A 68 -9.83 8.15 14.87
N VAL A 69 -9.71 6.95 14.31
CA VAL A 69 -9.39 5.76 15.09
C VAL A 69 -7.89 5.78 15.34
N HIS A 70 -7.49 6.20 16.54
CA HIS A 70 -6.10 6.05 16.96
C HIS A 70 -5.77 4.56 17.04
N ARG A 71 -4.74 4.15 16.30
CA ARG A 71 -4.20 2.79 16.29
C ARG A 71 -2.75 2.85 16.72
N GLY A 72 -2.41 2.15 17.79
CA GLY A 72 -1.03 1.93 18.18
C GLY A 72 -0.40 0.79 17.36
N LEU A 73 0.91 0.59 17.54
CA LEU A 73 1.62 -0.52 16.90
C LEU A 73 1.00 -1.89 17.24
N GLY A 74 0.53 -2.07 18.47
CA GLY A 74 -0.14 -3.30 18.90
C GLY A 74 -1.41 -3.58 18.08
N ASP A 75 -2.22 -2.56 17.81
CA ASP A 75 -3.40 -2.69 16.96
C ASP A 75 -3.02 -3.03 15.51
N ILE A 76 -2.01 -2.36 14.97
CA ILE A 76 -1.53 -2.59 13.59
C ILE A 76 -1.05 -4.03 13.42
N ARG A 77 -0.22 -4.53 14.35
CA ARG A 77 0.25 -5.92 14.33
C ARG A 77 -0.89 -6.92 14.42
N LYS A 78 -1.90 -6.64 15.27
CA LYS A 78 -3.08 -7.47 15.38
C LYS A 78 -3.87 -7.52 14.07
N ILE A 79 -4.12 -6.36 13.44
CA ILE A 79 -4.81 -6.28 12.14
C ILE A 79 -4.07 -7.11 11.09
N ILE A 80 -2.74 -7.00 11.00
CA ILE A 80 -1.94 -7.75 10.04
C ILE A 80 -2.03 -9.26 10.32
N ASN A 81 -1.86 -9.68 11.57
CA ASN A 81 -1.86 -11.11 11.93
C ASN A 81 -3.22 -11.78 11.75
N ASP A 82 -4.31 -11.07 12.11
CA ASP A 82 -5.69 -11.55 12.00
C ASP A 82 -6.24 -11.46 10.57
N SER A 83 -5.48 -10.87 9.63
CA SER A 83 -5.87 -10.74 8.23
C SER A 83 -5.87 -12.08 7.46
N ARG A 84 -6.42 -12.07 6.26
CA ARG A 84 -6.36 -13.17 5.27
C ARG A 84 -5.17 -13.05 4.32
N LEU A 85 -4.20 -12.17 4.61
CA LEU A 85 -2.99 -12.05 3.81
C LEU A 85 -2.14 -13.33 3.90
N PRO A 86 -1.34 -13.65 2.87
CA PRO A 86 -0.39 -14.76 2.95
C PRO A 86 0.62 -14.57 4.08
N ASP A 87 1.07 -15.66 4.72
CA ASP A 87 1.97 -15.60 5.89
C ASP A 87 3.26 -14.83 5.60
N GLY A 88 3.90 -15.09 4.45
CA GLY A 88 5.09 -14.36 4.04
C GLY A 88 4.87 -12.86 3.76
N VAL A 89 3.62 -12.41 3.56
CA VAL A 89 3.26 -10.98 3.51
C VAL A 89 3.11 -10.45 4.93
N LYS A 90 2.40 -11.18 5.81
CA LYS A 90 2.22 -10.79 7.22
C LYS A 90 3.54 -10.61 7.93
N GLU A 91 4.45 -11.58 7.83
CA GLU A 91 5.78 -11.55 8.42
C GLU A 91 6.54 -10.27 8.00
N LYS A 92 6.70 -10.07 6.68
CA LYS A 92 7.38 -8.89 6.14
C LYS A 92 6.70 -7.58 6.53
N SER A 93 5.38 -7.53 6.58
CA SER A 93 4.64 -6.34 6.98
C SER A 93 4.84 -5.99 8.45
N VAL A 94 4.95 -6.98 9.33
CA VAL A 94 5.26 -6.76 10.74
C VAL A 94 6.72 -6.32 10.91
N ASP A 95 7.65 -6.93 10.19
CA ASP A 95 9.09 -6.63 10.25
C ASP A 95 9.42 -5.18 9.86
N ILE A 96 8.59 -4.51 9.05
CA ILE A 96 8.79 -3.09 8.70
C ILE A 96 8.74 -2.18 9.94
N PHE A 97 8.09 -2.62 11.03
CA PHE A 97 7.94 -1.84 12.25
C PHE A 97 8.98 -2.16 13.34
N THR A 98 9.96 -3.04 13.08
CA THR A 98 10.95 -3.52 14.07
C THR A 98 12.35 -3.52 13.50
#